data_AF-A0A9X1ZZ12-F1
#
_entry.id   AF-A0A9X1ZZ12-F1
#
_cell.length_a   1.000
_cell.length_b   1.000
_cell.length_c   1.000
_cell.angle_alpha   90.00
_cell.angle_beta   90.00
_cell.angle_gamma   90.00
#
_symmetry.space_group_name_H-M   'P 1'
#
loop_
_entity.id
_entity.type
_entity.pdbx_description
1 polymer ?
#
loop_
_entity_poly.entity_id
_entity_poly.type
_entity_poly.pdbx_seq_one_letter_code
_entity_poly.pdbx_strand_id
1 'polypeptide(L)'
;MMTRISTVKGFLWILILLVVVGCADMDSLEFEVEKPLSIKKQEELNSFEELKTYTSDPNFKLGAGVSMGTYNAQGAMYALTNENFQEVTAGYGMKHGAIVSDDGALNLTAVNEFVENTTEQGITIYGHTLMWHANQNASFLKSTIASKEVPLPGGPGWMLLLDLSFENEDATGYQTNGPSAPIAFTADGEGYNEEGRALKITNAEVRPNDWESQLFVTFPKVTEVGQKYRLEMDVRSEAPASFSTQAHTAPGGYKHWNFFGSISSTPEWKHISVETTIEDNTSGCNTIAFNLGATATTYYFDNVEVSWYNSKGVTYEERTPEEKKDTLNYHLDKWIEGIMTASKSNTHAWDVVNEPMDDGNPYELKTGIDKTDLAEDEFYWQDYLGKDYAVTAFKWAAMYGNPDDLLFINDYNLEYNLDKCKGIIEYVKYIEEQGARVDGIGTQMHINIDSDKANITEMFQLLAATGKMIKVSELDIGVGVKTTEADEELYLAQEEMYKFVMDQYFTIIPKAQQYGITIWSPKDSPASSSWRAGEPIGLWTEGFSRKPAYRGVVEGLGGTSVN
;
A
#
# COMPACT_ATOMS: atom_id res chain seq x y z
N MET A 1 -68.59 -47.20 -33.67
CA MET A 1 -67.95 -48.51 -33.98
C MET A 1 -66.45 -48.31 -33.84
N MET A 2 -65.76 -48.97 -32.91
CA MET A 2 -65.46 -50.42 -32.82
C MET A 2 -64.49 -50.93 -33.90
N THR A 3 -63.19 -50.84 -33.57
CA THR A 3 -62.21 -51.95 -33.50
C THR A 3 -61.89 -52.86 -34.70
N ARG A 4 -60.55 -53.02 -34.87
CA ARG A 4 -59.76 -54.26 -35.12
C ARG A 4 -59.44 -54.75 -36.55
N ILE A 5 -58.12 -54.80 -36.81
CA ILE A 5 -57.29 -55.97 -37.21
C ILE A 5 -57.71 -56.81 -38.43
N SER A 6 -56.85 -56.88 -39.47
CA SER A 6 -56.10 -58.13 -39.80
C SER A 6 -55.14 -58.00 -41.00
N THR A 7 -54.12 -58.87 -41.03
CA THR A 7 -53.05 -59.00 -42.03
C THR A 7 -53.32 -60.06 -43.11
N VAL A 8 -52.81 -59.85 -44.33
CA VAL A 8 -52.61 -60.86 -45.40
C VAL A 8 -51.24 -60.55 -46.06
N LYS A 9 -50.15 -61.29 -45.81
CA LYS A 9 -49.72 -62.64 -46.28
C LYS A 9 -49.16 -62.71 -47.72
N GLY A 10 -47.86 -63.02 -47.77
CA GLY A 10 -47.15 -63.72 -48.86
C GLY A 10 -46.44 -62.83 -49.89
N PHE A 11 -45.66 -63.36 -50.84
CA PHE A 11 -45.11 -64.72 -51.08
C PHE A 11 -44.09 -64.59 -52.26
N LEU A 12 -43.00 -65.34 -52.48
CA LEU A 12 -42.15 -66.32 -51.78
C LEU A 12 -40.95 -66.62 -52.74
N TRP A 13 -39.70 -66.85 -52.30
CA TRP A 13 -38.73 -67.76 -53.00
C TRP A 13 -37.53 -68.13 -52.09
N ILE A 14 -36.87 -69.26 -52.40
CA ILE A 14 -35.90 -69.96 -51.53
C ILE A 14 -34.64 -70.35 -52.33
N LEU A 15 -33.44 -70.21 -51.73
CA LEU A 15 -32.39 -71.23 -51.85
C LEU A 15 -31.44 -71.21 -50.63
N ILE A 16 -30.76 -72.34 -50.41
CA ILE A 16 -29.99 -72.67 -49.21
C ILE A 16 -28.52 -72.88 -49.59
N LEU A 17 -27.59 -72.49 -48.70
CA LEU A 17 -26.26 -73.09 -48.63
C LEU A 17 -25.90 -73.37 -47.17
N LEU A 18 -25.41 -74.58 -46.86
CA LEU A 18 -24.97 -74.94 -45.51
C LEU A 18 -23.49 -74.63 -45.30
N VAL A 19 -23.14 -74.12 -44.11
CA VAL A 19 -21.87 -74.43 -43.45
C VAL A 19 -22.16 -74.78 -41.98
N VAL A 20 -21.36 -75.71 -41.45
CA VAL A 20 -21.53 -76.43 -40.18
C VAL A 20 -21.48 -75.52 -38.95
N VAL A 21 -22.30 -75.83 -37.93
CA VAL A 21 -22.17 -75.26 -36.58
C VAL A 21 -20.96 -75.87 -35.87
N GLY A 22 -19.99 -75.04 -35.51
CA GLY A 22 -19.02 -75.35 -34.46
C GLY A 22 -19.34 -74.53 -33.23
N CYS A 23 -19.82 -75.17 -32.16
CA CYS A 23 -19.92 -74.52 -30.86
C CYS A 23 -18.50 -74.39 -30.28
N ALA A 24 -17.94 -73.19 -30.36
CA ALA A 24 -17.03 -72.72 -29.33
C ALA A 24 -17.91 -71.95 -28.33
N ASP A 25 -17.86 -72.33 -27.06
CA ASP A 25 -18.48 -71.54 -26.01
C ASP A 25 -17.75 -70.20 -25.94
N MET A 26 -18.46 -69.11 -26.24
CA MET A 26 -17.98 -67.77 -25.96
C MET A 26 -18.14 -67.52 -24.46
N ASP A 27 -17.19 -67.99 -23.68
CA ASP A 27 -16.92 -67.41 -22.37
C ASP A 27 -16.77 -65.90 -22.56
N SER A 28 -17.72 -65.14 -22.03
CA SER A 28 -17.60 -63.69 -21.99
C SER A 28 -16.43 -63.35 -21.08
N LEU A 29 -15.35 -62.84 -21.67
CA LEU A 29 -14.27 -62.21 -20.91
C LEU A 29 -14.84 -60.98 -20.20
N GLU A 30 -15.33 -61.21 -18.98
CA GLU A 30 -15.68 -60.17 -18.02
C GLU A 30 -14.38 -59.48 -17.60
N PHE A 31 -13.97 -58.48 -18.39
CA PHE A 31 -12.92 -57.55 -18.02
C PHE A 31 -13.45 -56.68 -16.88
N GLU A 32 -13.28 -57.16 -15.64
CA GLU A 32 -13.40 -56.33 -14.44
C GLU A 32 -12.33 -55.22 -14.49
N VAL A 33 -12.69 -54.08 -15.08
CA VAL A 33 -11.87 -52.88 -15.06
C VAL A 33 -11.98 -52.26 -13.68
N GLU A 34 -11.03 -52.56 -12.80
CA GLU A 34 -10.94 -51.94 -11.47
C GLU A 34 -10.92 -50.42 -11.60
N LYS A 35 -11.70 -49.75 -10.75
CA LYS A 35 -11.92 -48.30 -10.83
C LYS A 35 -10.63 -47.54 -10.51
N PRO A 36 -10.15 -46.62 -11.38
CA PRO A 36 -8.94 -45.84 -11.10
C PRO A 36 -9.00 -45.15 -9.74
N LEU A 37 -7.92 -45.28 -8.96
CA LEU A 37 -7.84 -44.76 -7.60
C LEU A 37 -8.13 -43.26 -7.51
N SER A 38 -7.76 -42.47 -8.53
CA SER A 38 -8.08 -41.04 -8.61
C SER A 38 -9.58 -40.76 -8.66
N ILE A 39 -10.35 -41.55 -9.41
CA ILE A 39 -11.82 -41.42 -9.47
C ILE A 39 -12.43 -41.84 -8.15
N LYS A 40 -11.94 -42.93 -7.53
CA LYS A 40 -12.41 -43.37 -6.21
C LYS A 40 -12.18 -42.31 -5.12
N LYS A 41 -10.99 -41.69 -5.08
CA LYS A 41 -10.67 -40.59 -4.15
C LYS A 41 -11.54 -39.35 -4.40
N GLN A 42 -11.78 -38.99 -5.66
CA GLN A 42 -12.66 -37.86 -5.98
C GLN A 42 -14.12 -38.13 -5.60
N GLU A 43 -14.63 -39.36 -5.76
CA GLU A 43 -15.97 -39.73 -5.31
C GLU A 43 -16.11 -39.71 -3.78
N GLU A 44 -15.08 -40.14 -3.05
CA GLU A 44 -15.02 -40.00 -1.59
C GLU A 44 -15.11 -38.52 -1.18
N LEU A 45 -14.26 -37.66 -1.75
CA LEU A 45 -14.30 -36.21 -1.51
C LEU A 45 -15.61 -35.55 -1.97
N ASN A 46 -16.25 -36.08 -3.01
CA ASN A 46 -17.55 -35.61 -3.48
C ASN A 46 -18.74 -36.17 -2.64
N SER A 47 -18.50 -37.09 -1.71
CA SER A 47 -19.54 -37.70 -0.87
C SER A 47 -19.79 -37.02 0.48
N PHE A 48 -19.03 -35.96 0.78
CA PHE A 48 -19.36 -35.04 1.88
C PHE A 48 -20.47 -34.07 1.45
N GLU A 49 -21.37 -33.70 2.36
CA GLU A 49 -22.31 -32.58 2.17
C GLU A 49 -21.56 -31.22 2.07
N GLU A 50 -22.27 -30.12 1.77
CA GLU A 50 -21.68 -28.77 1.73
C GLU A 50 -21.19 -28.28 3.11
N LEU A 51 -20.11 -27.51 3.17
CA LEU A 51 -19.40 -27.21 4.43
C LEU A 51 -20.30 -26.62 5.54
N LYS A 52 -21.19 -25.68 5.19
CA LYS A 52 -22.13 -25.07 6.14
C LYS A 52 -23.10 -26.06 6.81
N THR A 53 -23.33 -27.24 6.23
CA THR A 53 -24.21 -28.26 6.86
C THR A 53 -23.63 -28.83 8.15
N TYR A 54 -22.30 -28.82 8.30
CA TYR A 54 -21.60 -29.22 9.52
C TYR A 54 -21.57 -28.11 10.59
N THR A 55 -21.98 -26.87 10.24
CA THR A 55 -22.10 -25.76 11.21
C THR A 55 -23.49 -25.75 11.86
N SER A 56 -23.55 -25.93 13.17
CA SER A 56 -24.80 -26.02 13.94
C SER A 56 -24.98 -24.94 15.02
N ASP A 57 -23.94 -24.14 15.29
CA ASP A 57 -23.99 -23.00 16.19
C ASP A 57 -24.32 -21.73 15.39
N PRO A 58 -25.46 -21.03 15.64
CA PRO A 58 -25.83 -19.83 14.89
C PRO A 58 -24.88 -18.64 15.11
N ASN A 59 -24.09 -18.66 16.19
CA ASN A 59 -23.13 -17.59 16.53
C ASN A 59 -21.81 -17.74 15.75
N PHE A 60 -21.48 -18.94 15.29
CA PHE A 60 -20.30 -19.21 14.47
C PHE A 60 -20.61 -18.97 12.98
N LYS A 61 -19.70 -18.35 12.25
CA LYS A 61 -19.77 -18.13 10.80
C LYS A 61 -18.64 -18.87 10.09
N LEU A 62 -19.00 -19.77 9.16
CA LEU A 62 -18.06 -20.24 8.13
C LEU A 62 -18.14 -19.30 6.93
N GLY A 63 -17.06 -18.55 6.69
CA GLY A 63 -17.01 -17.50 5.67
C GLY A 63 -16.12 -17.82 4.47
N ALA A 64 -16.27 -17.07 3.38
CA ALA A 64 -15.41 -17.14 2.20
C ALA A 64 -14.90 -15.77 1.75
N GLY A 65 -13.62 -15.68 1.42
CA GLY A 65 -13.06 -14.54 0.68
C GLY A 65 -13.53 -14.56 -0.77
N VAL A 66 -14.00 -13.42 -1.27
CA VAL A 66 -14.57 -13.28 -2.62
C VAL A 66 -14.10 -12.01 -3.33
N SER A 67 -13.97 -12.10 -4.65
CA SER A 67 -13.94 -10.93 -5.54
C SER A 67 -15.38 -10.44 -5.72
N MET A 68 -15.66 -9.21 -5.28
CA MET A 68 -17.00 -8.59 -5.34
C MET A 68 -17.59 -8.63 -6.76
N GLY A 69 -16.82 -8.22 -7.78
CA GLY A 69 -17.28 -8.27 -9.17
C GLY A 69 -17.50 -9.68 -9.72
N THR A 70 -16.79 -10.68 -9.20
CA THR A 70 -16.98 -12.10 -9.57
C THR A 70 -18.21 -12.70 -8.88
N TYR A 71 -18.53 -12.24 -7.68
CA TYR A 71 -19.74 -12.61 -6.95
C TYR A 71 -20.99 -11.98 -7.59
N ASN A 72 -20.97 -10.67 -7.88
CA ASN A 72 -22.07 -9.95 -8.54
C ASN A 72 -22.39 -10.48 -9.94
N ALA A 73 -21.40 -11.07 -10.63
CA ALA A 73 -21.60 -11.76 -11.91
C ALA A 73 -22.40 -13.09 -11.81
N GLN A 74 -22.81 -13.52 -10.60
CA GLN A 74 -23.62 -14.71 -10.30
C GLN A 74 -23.12 -16.02 -10.95
N GLY A 75 -21.81 -16.15 -11.17
CA GLY A 75 -21.20 -17.30 -11.85
C GLY A 75 -21.00 -18.54 -10.98
N ALA A 76 -20.22 -19.51 -11.46
CA ALA A 76 -19.93 -20.75 -10.72
C ALA A 76 -19.27 -20.51 -9.34
N MET A 77 -18.52 -19.43 -9.16
CA MET A 77 -17.99 -19.04 -7.84
C MET A 77 -19.07 -18.56 -6.86
N TYR A 78 -20.10 -17.86 -7.35
CA TYR A 78 -21.26 -17.45 -6.55
C TYR A 78 -22.02 -18.70 -6.08
N ALA A 79 -22.36 -19.62 -6.99
CA ALA A 79 -22.98 -20.89 -6.63
C ALA A 79 -22.19 -21.68 -5.57
N LEU A 80 -20.90 -21.97 -5.82
CA LEU A 80 -20.03 -22.68 -4.88
C LEU A 80 -19.96 -22.01 -3.50
N THR A 81 -19.86 -20.68 -3.48
CA THR A 81 -19.82 -19.89 -2.25
C THR A 81 -21.14 -20.04 -1.49
N ASN A 82 -22.26 -19.87 -2.17
CA ASN A 82 -23.58 -19.84 -1.56
C ASN A 82 -24.04 -21.22 -1.11
N GLU A 83 -23.59 -22.28 -1.78
CA GLU A 83 -23.78 -23.67 -1.38
C GLU A 83 -23.01 -23.99 -0.09
N ASN A 84 -21.76 -23.52 0.05
CA ASN A 84 -20.86 -23.99 1.12
C ASN A 84 -20.70 -23.07 2.34
N PHE A 85 -21.01 -21.78 2.22
CA PHE A 85 -20.68 -20.78 3.25
C PHE A 85 -21.92 -20.03 3.77
N GLN A 86 -21.74 -19.29 4.87
CA GLN A 86 -22.77 -18.49 5.54
C GLN A 86 -22.47 -16.98 5.49
N GLU A 87 -21.21 -16.62 5.25
CA GLU A 87 -20.68 -15.27 5.29
C GLU A 87 -19.68 -15.06 4.14
N VAL A 88 -19.56 -13.82 3.64
CA VAL A 88 -18.57 -13.46 2.62
C VAL A 88 -17.77 -12.20 2.99
N THR A 89 -16.51 -12.16 2.56
CA THR A 89 -15.59 -11.04 2.78
C THR A 89 -15.03 -10.57 1.43
N ALA A 90 -15.23 -9.30 1.09
CA ALA A 90 -14.82 -8.75 -0.21
C ALA A 90 -13.33 -8.32 -0.20
N GLY A 91 -12.43 -9.16 -0.71
CA GLY A 91 -10.97 -9.00 -0.53
C GLY A 91 -10.33 -7.72 -1.09
N TYR A 92 -11.05 -7.01 -1.97
CA TYR A 92 -10.71 -5.63 -2.40
C TYR A 92 -11.94 -4.72 -2.48
N GLY A 93 -13.11 -5.26 -2.86
CA GLY A 93 -14.28 -4.48 -3.27
C GLY A 93 -14.89 -3.53 -2.22
N MET A 94 -14.51 -3.63 -0.95
CA MET A 94 -14.96 -2.75 0.14
C MET A 94 -13.81 -1.97 0.81
N LYS A 95 -12.61 -1.98 0.21
CA LYS A 95 -11.45 -1.20 0.66
C LYS A 95 -11.50 0.24 0.15
N HIS A 96 -10.85 1.17 0.87
CA HIS A 96 -10.85 2.60 0.59
C HIS A 96 -10.50 2.94 -0.88
N GLY A 97 -9.41 2.36 -1.42
CA GLY A 97 -8.98 2.56 -2.82
C GLY A 97 -9.88 1.90 -3.89
N ALA A 98 -10.85 1.06 -3.51
CA ALA A 98 -11.84 0.52 -4.43
C ALA A 98 -13.06 1.45 -4.61
N ILE A 99 -13.30 2.37 -3.66
CA ILE A 99 -14.53 3.16 -3.56
C ILE A 99 -14.27 4.66 -3.64
N VAL A 100 -13.17 5.16 -3.08
CA VAL A 100 -12.88 6.61 -2.99
C VAL A 100 -12.19 7.12 -4.24
N SER A 101 -12.90 7.97 -4.97
CA SER A 101 -12.45 8.62 -6.21
C SER A 101 -11.47 9.76 -5.92
N ASP A 102 -10.78 10.25 -6.96
CA ASP A 102 -9.74 11.29 -6.84
C ASP A 102 -10.25 12.68 -6.39
N ASP A 103 -11.57 12.87 -6.34
CA ASP A 103 -12.26 14.05 -5.77
C ASP A 103 -12.88 13.77 -4.38
N GLY A 104 -12.72 12.56 -3.85
CA GLY A 104 -13.31 12.06 -2.61
C GLY A 104 -14.71 11.47 -2.75
N ALA A 105 -15.28 11.38 -3.95
CA ALA A 105 -16.62 10.79 -4.15
C ALA A 105 -16.60 9.25 -4.01
N LEU A 106 -17.63 8.71 -3.36
CA LEU A 106 -17.76 7.27 -3.07
C LEU A 106 -18.51 6.53 -4.18
N ASN A 107 -17.84 5.64 -4.91
CA ASN A 107 -18.47 4.77 -5.91
C ASN A 107 -19.07 3.51 -5.27
N LEU A 108 -20.21 3.67 -4.60
CA LEU A 108 -20.88 2.59 -3.86
C LEU A 108 -21.70 1.63 -4.76
N THR A 109 -21.69 1.81 -6.08
CA THR A 109 -22.57 1.11 -7.04
C THR A 109 -22.49 -0.42 -6.90
N ALA A 110 -21.27 -0.98 -6.97
CA ALA A 110 -21.05 -2.42 -6.90
C ALA A 110 -21.16 -2.98 -5.47
N VAL A 111 -21.03 -2.13 -4.44
CA VAL A 111 -21.27 -2.50 -3.04
C VAL A 111 -22.77 -2.70 -2.81
N ASN A 112 -23.62 -1.80 -3.31
CA ASN A 112 -25.08 -1.96 -3.24
C ASN A 112 -25.54 -3.25 -3.93
N GLU A 113 -25.01 -3.52 -5.12
CA GLU A 113 -25.26 -4.76 -5.88
C GLU A 113 -24.74 -6.01 -5.12
N PHE A 114 -23.61 -5.93 -4.43
CA PHE A 114 -23.08 -7.03 -3.59
C PHE A 114 -23.96 -7.28 -2.36
N VAL A 115 -24.45 -6.23 -1.71
CA VAL A 115 -25.40 -6.28 -0.58
C VAL A 115 -26.73 -6.88 -1.02
N GLU A 116 -27.24 -6.53 -2.21
CA GLU A 116 -28.45 -7.14 -2.79
C GLU A 116 -28.25 -8.64 -3.07
N ASN A 117 -27.20 -9.00 -3.82
CA ASN A 117 -26.86 -10.39 -4.17
C ASN A 117 -26.54 -11.29 -2.97
N THR A 118 -26.05 -10.75 -1.85
CA THR A 118 -25.83 -11.51 -0.60
C THR A 118 -27.13 -11.66 0.21
N THR A 119 -27.93 -10.59 0.26
CA THR A 119 -29.25 -10.60 0.93
C THR A 119 -30.21 -11.59 0.28
N GLU A 120 -30.29 -11.65 -1.05
CA GLU A 120 -31.15 -12.62 -1.77
C GLU A 120 -30.83 -14.09 -1.46
N GLN A 121 -29.60 -14.38 -1.03
CA GLN A 121 -29.11 -15.72 -0.73
C GLN A 121 -29.13 -16.05 0.77
N GLY A 122 -29.44 -15.07 1.63
CA GLY A 122 -29.41 -15.23 3.10
C GLY A 122 -28.00 -15.39 3.66
N ILE A 123 -27.00 -14.78 3.02
CA ILE A 123 -25.57 -14.84 3.37
C ILE A 123 -25.14 -13.49 3.90
N THR A 124 -24.48 -13.42 5.06
CA THR A 124 -24.04 -12.14 5.65
C THR A 124 -22.75 -11.64 5.02
N ILE A 125 -22.51 -10.34 5.11
CA ILE A 125 -21.21 -9.73 4.78
C ILE A 125 -20.40 -9.53 6.06
N TYR A 126 -19.12 -9.86 6.00
CA TYR A 126 -18.10 -9.38 6.92
C TYR A 126 -17.34 -8.24 6.26
N GLY A 127 -17.45 -7.03 6.83
CA GLY A 127 -16.96 -5.80 6.22
C GLY A 127 -15.45 -5.65 6.38
N HIS A 128 -14.73 -5.59 5.27
CA HIS A 128 -13.27 -5.50 5.24
C HIS A 128 -12.85 -4.46 4.18
N THR A 129 -12.31 -3.29 4.55
CA THR A 129 -12.00 -2.79 5.90
C THR A 129 -12.13 -1.27 5.94
N LEU A 130 -12.51 -0.72 7.11
CA LEU A 130 -12.73 0.72 7.29
C LEU A 130 -11.42 1.52 7.32
N MET A 131 -10.35 0.98 7.88
CA MET A 131 -9.02 1.60 7.88
C MET A 131 -7.91 0.59 7.66
N TRP A 132 -6.99 0.93 6.77
CA TRP A 132 -5.77 0.16 6.51
C TRP A 132 -4.67 1.12 6.06
N HIS A 133 -3.42 0.67 6.09
CA HIS A 133 -2.28 1.43 5.58
C HIS A 133 -2.07 1.23 4.06
N ALA A 134 -2.52 0.11 3.49
CA ALA A 134 -2.45 -0.21 2.06
C ALA A 134 -3.85 -0.21 1.40
N ASN A 135 -3.91 -0.35 0.07
CA ASN A 135 -5.12 -0.29 -0.77
C ASN A 135 -6.00 0.95 -0.48
N GLN A 136 -5.35 2.10 -0.27
CA GLN A 136 -5.99 3.40 -0.10
C GLN A 136 -5.96 4.17 -1.44
N ASN A 137 -6.91 5.08 -1.70
CA ASN A 137 -6.62 6.16 -2.64
C ASN A 137 -5.68 7.17 -1.95
N ALA A 138 -4.42 6.79 -1.84
CA ALA A 138 -3.41 7.58 -1.14
C ALA A 138 -3.03 8.84 -1.93
N SER A 139 -3.19 8.82 -3.27
CA SER A 139 -3.06 10.02 -4.12
C SER A 139 -4.05 11.11 -3.68
N PHE A 140 -5.35 10.76 -3.57
CA PHE A 140 -6.37 11.64 -3.03
C PHE A 140 -6.01 12.14 -1.63
N LEU A 141 -5.75 11.24 -0.68
CA LEU A 141 -5.44 11.62 0.71
C LEU A 141 -4.24 12.59 0.79
N LYS A 142 -3.13 12.28 0.10
CA LYS A 142 -1.93 13.12 0.03
C LYS A 142 -2.24 14.50 -0.59
N SER A 143 -3.15 14.58 -1.57
CA SER A 143 -3.57 15.86 -2.18
C SER A 143 -4.38 16.75 -1.21
N THR A 144 -5.22 16.17 -0.35
CA THR A 144 -6.05 16.94 0.60
C THR A 144 -5.20 17.68 1.64
N ILE A 145 -4.06 17.09 2.04
CA ILE A 145 -3.13 17.65 3.03
C ILE A 145 -1.96 18.45 2.43
N ALA A 146 -1.93 18.61 1.11
CA ALA A 146 -0.88 19.34 0.41
C ALA A 146 -0.79 20.82 0.81
N SER A 147 0.39 21.40 0.60
CA SER A 147 0.73 22.81 0.85
C SER A 147 -0.28 23.75 0.19
N LYS A 148 -0.69 24.78 0.90
CA LYS A 148 -1.68 25.77 0.42
C LYS A 148 -1.01 26.77 -0.51
N GLU A 149 -1.63 27.06 -1.65
CA GLU A 149 -1.23 28.20 -2.48
C GLU A 149 -1.68 29.51 -1.82
N VAL A 150 -0.75 30.44 -1.61
CA VAL A 150 -0.97 31.71 -0.90
C VAL A 150 -0.48 32.88 -1.76
N PRO A 151 -1.30 33.93 -2.01
CA PRO A 151 -0.87 35.09 -2.80
C PRO A 151 0.34 35.81 -2.21
N LEU A 152 1.35 36.10 -3.03
CA LEU A 152 2.46 36.96 -2.62
C LEU A 152 1.99 38.40 -2.39
N PRO A 153 2.34 39.05 -1.27
CA PRO A 153 2.10 40.47 -1.07
C PRO A 153 2.77 41.31 -2.18
N GLY A 154 1.96 41.91 -3.06
CA GLY A 154 2.43 42.66 -4.24
C GLY A 154 2.30 41.93 -5.58
N GLY A 155 2.00 40.63 -5.58
CA GLY A 155 1.87 39.83 -6.80
C GLY A 155 3.21 39.36 -7.38
N PRO A 156 3.35 39.22 -8.71
CA PRO A 156 4.59 38.76 -9.34
C PRO A 156 5.77 39.71 -9.07
N GLY A 157 6.89 39.16 -8.60
CA GLY A 157 8.01 39.96 -8.12
C GLY A 157 9.30 39.17 -7.89
N TRP A 158 10.34 39.89 -7.45
CA TRP A 158 11.63 39.31 -7.08
C TRP A 158 11.57 38.75 -5.66
N MET A 159 12.07 37.52 -5.50
CA MET A 159 12.11 36.76 -4.26
C MET A 159 13.57 36.47 -3.92
N LEU A 160 14.03 36.99 -2.78
CA LEU A 160 15.38 36.78 -2.27
C LEU A 160 15.62 35.29 -1.94
N LEU A 161 16.79 34.78 -2.32
CA LEU A 161 17.25 33.41 -2.05
C LEU A 161 18.48 33.37 -1.14
N LEU A 162 19.32 34.40 -1.25
CA LEU A 162 20.58 34.52 -0.54
C LEU A 162 20.88 36.00 -0.33
N ASP A 163 21.37 36.33 0.86
CA ASP A 163 21.90 37.64 1.29
C ASP A 163 23.23 37.34 1.99
N LEU A 164 24.30 37.97 1.53
CA LEU A 164 25.64 37.90 2.12
C LEU A 164 26.18 39.33 2.31
N SER A 165 25.82 39.91 3.46
CA SER A 165 26.28 41.23 3.92
C SER A 165 27.64 41.21 4.65
N PHE A 166 28.23 40.05 4.93
CA PHE A 166 29.59 39.86 5.50
C PHE A 166 29.92 40.57 6.84
N GLU A 167 28.95 41.25 7.46
CA GLU A 167 29.04 41.87 8.80
C GLU A 167 29.42 40.91 9.94
N ASN A 168 29.26 39.61 9.69
CA ASN A 168 29.65 38.55 10.60
C ASN A 168 30.51 37.50 9.87
N GLU A 169 31.27 36.71 10.63
CA GLU A 169 32.21 35.74 10.09
C GLU A 169 31.56 34.37 9.81
N ASP A 170 30.26 34.34 9.46
CA ASP A 170 29.60 33.15 8.92
C ASP A 170 30.09 32.88 7.49
N ALA A 171 30.53 31.64 7.24
CA ALA A 171 30.98 31.17 5.93
C ALA A 171 29.87 30.41 5.16
N THR A 172 28.63 30.43 5.65
CA THR A 172 27.50 29.80 4.98
C THR A 172 27.21 30.50 3.66
N GLY A 173 27.02 29.72 2.59
CA GLY A 173 26.66 30.23 1.26
C GLY A 173 27.83 30.69 0.39
N TYR A 174 29.08 30.70 0.85
CA TYR A 174 30.23 31.01 -0.01
C TYR A 174 31.53 30.30 0.41
N GLN A 175 32.43 30.10 -0.55
CA GLN A 175 33.77 29.54 -0.33
C GLN A 175 34.70 29.86 -1.51
N THR A 176 36.02 29.72 -1.37
CA THR A 176 36.94 29.85 -2.51
C THR A 176 37.51 28.50 -2.97
N ASN A 177 38.17 28.50 -4.13
CA ASN A 177 38.76 27.29 -4.73
C ASN A 177 40.12 26.87 -4.15
N GLY A 178 40.72 27.63 -3.23
CA GLY A 178 41.98 27.28 -2.56
C GLY A 178 42.89 28.48 -2.26
N PRO A 179 44.18 28.24 -2.00
CA PRO A 179 45.12 29.27 -1.51
C PRO A 179 45.44 30.38 -2.54
N SER A 180 45.06 30.21 -3.81
CA SER A 180 45.11 31.25 -4.85
C SER A 180 44.01 32.33 -4.70
N ALA A 181 43.02 32.08 -3.84
CA ALA A 181 41.91 32.97 -3.50
C ALA A 181 41.71 32.98 -1.96
N PRO A 182 42.66 33.53 -1.19
CA PRO A 182 42.54 33.60 0.26
C PRO A 182 41.44 34.60 0.66
N ILE A 183 40.49 34.13 1.48
CA ILE A 183 39.47 34.95 2.12
C ILE A 183 40.07 35.71 3.31
N ALA A 184 39.69 36.96 3.44
CA ALA A 184 39.73 37.75 4.68
C ALA A 184 38.47 38.64 4.74
N PHE A 185 38.31 39.39 5.82
CA PHE A 185 37.34 40.48 5.92
C PHE A 185 38.08 41.81 6.09
N THR A 186 37.43 42.93 5.77
CA THR A 186 37.95 44.26 6.10
C THR A 186 37.85 44.57 7.60
N ALA A 187 38.36 45.73 8.01
CA ALA A 187 37.92 46.34 9.26
C ALA A 187 36.45 46.78 9.17
N ASP A 188 35.86 47.09 10.32
CA ASP A 188 34.58 47.78 10.45
C ASP A 188 34.71 49.23 9.95
N GLY A 189 33.78 49.69 9.12
CA GLY A 189 33.82 50.97 8.39
C GLY A 189 34.65 50.95 7.09
N GLU A 190 35.03 49.78 6.57
CA GLU A 190 35.77 49.62 5.30
C GLU A 190 34.94 48.93 4.18
N GLY A 191 33.69 48.55 4.49
CA GLY A 191 32.68 48.08 3.53
C GLY A 191 32.14 49.20 2.65
N TYR A 192 30.97 48.96 2.05
CA TYR A 192 30.29 49.91 1.18
C TYR A 192 29.82 51.15 1.94
N ASN A 193 29.89 52.33 1.30
CA ASN A 193 29.55 53.64 1.89
C ASN A 193 30.27 54.02 3.21
N GLU A 194 31.42 53.41 3.51
CA GLU A 194 32.15 53.58 4.80
C GLU A 194 31.38 53.00 6.02
N GLU A 195 30.46 52.07 5.78
CA GLU A 195 29.78 51.26 6.80
C GLU A 195 30.31 49.81 6.74
N GLY A 196 30.26 49.09 7.86
CA GLY A 196 30.35 47.62 7.85
C GLY A 196 31.68 46.98 7.42
N ARG A 197 31.62 45.69 7.04
CA ARG A 197 32.76 44.83 6.65
C ARG A 197 32.53 44.11 5.32
N ALA A 198 33.44 44.31 4.37
CA ALA A 198 33.42 43.60 3.09
C ALA A 198 34.26 42.29 3.11
N LEU A 199 33.85 41.33 2.27
CA LEU A 199 34.63 40.13 1.96
C LEU A 199 35.82 40.48 1.06
N LYS A 200 37.04 40.27 1.56
CA LYS A 200 38.30 40.57 0.87
C LYS A 200 38.90 39.28 0.28
N ILE A 201 39.22 39.28 -1.02
CA ILE A 201 39.87 38.15 -1.71
C ILE A 201 41.08 38.64 -2.51
N THR A 202 42.25 38.05 -2.28
CA THR A 202 43.52 38.58 -2.82
C THR A 202 44.14 37.67 -3.88
N ASN A 203 43.97 37.99 -5.17
CA ASN A 203 44.72 37.30 -6.23
C ASN A 203 46.07 38.00 -6.46
N ALA A 204 47.14 37.45 -5.88
CA ALA A 204 48.46 38.10 -5.82
C ALA A 204 49.21 38.21 -7.17
N GLU A 205 48.84 37.43 -8.18
CA GLU A 205 49.51 37.38 -9.49
C GLU A 205 48.53 36.99 -10.61
N VAL A 206 48.80 37.39 -11.85
CA VAL A 206 47.96 36.99 -13.00
C VAL A 206 48.13 35.49 -13.24
N ARG A 207 47.01 34.76 -13.23
CA ARG A 207 46.98 33.30 -13.36
C ARG A 207 47.03 32.87 -14.84
N PRO A 208 47.58 31.69 -15.15
CA PRO A 208 47.47 31.07 -16.48
C PRO A 208 46.03 30.89 -16.95
N ASN A 209 45.10 30.59 -16.03
CA ASN A 209 43.66 30.55 -16.27
C ASN A 209 42.91 31.36 -15.20
N ASP A 210 41.85 32.09 -15.58
CA ASP A 210 41.13 32.99 -14.67
C ASP A 210 40.40 32.24 -13.54
N TRP A 211 39.99 30.99 -13.77
CA TRP A 211 39.40 30.09 -12.78
C TRP A 211 40.40 29.49 -11.77
N GLU A 212 41.69 29.81 -11.82
CA GLU A 212 42.65 29.35 -10.78
C GLU A 212 42.56 30.15 -9.49
N SER A 213 41.82 31.26 -9.46
CA SER A 213 41.44 32.01 -8.27
C SER A 213 39.94 32.29 -8.37
N GLN A 214 39.12 31.64 -7.54
CA GLN A 214 37.65 31.75 -7.61
C GLN A 214 37.00 31.96 -6.26
N LEU A 215 35.95 32.78 -6.26
CA LEU A 215 34.89 32.80 -5.24
C LEU A 215 33.70 32.00 -5.77
N PHE A 216 33.21 31.05 -4.99
CA PHE A 216 31.91 30.40 -5.19
C PHE A 216 30.88 31.01 -4.24
N VAL A 217 29.69 31.31 -4.76
CA VAL A 217 28.51 31.74 -3.99
C VAL A 217 27.36 30.80 -4.32
N THR A 218 26.81 30.12 -3.31
CA THR A 218 25.83 29.04 -3.45
C THR A 218 24.52 29.42 -2.77
N PHE A 219 23.43 29.43 -3.56
CA PHE A 219 22.08 29.77 -3.12
C PHE A 219 21.19 28.50 -2.98
N PRO A 220 20.15 28.50 -2.14
CA PRO A 220 19.43 27.28 -1.75
C PRO A 220 18.52 26.69 -2.86
N LYS A 221 18.23 27.45 -3.92
CA LYS A 221 17.34 27.02 -5.01
C LYS A 221 18.14 26.54 -6.23
N VAL A 222 17.80 25.37 -6.75
CA VAL A 222 18.27 24.90 -8.07
C VAL A 222 17.53 25.63 -9.20
N THR A 223 18.27 26.06 -10.22
CA THR A 223 17.76 26.78 -11.39
C THR A 223 16.98 25.88 -12.35
N GLU A 224 15.84 26.37 -12.87
CA GLU A 224 15.05 25.69 -13.90
C GLU A 224 14.95 26.56 -15.16
N VAL A 225 14.83 25.92 -16.33
CA VAL A 225 14.81 26.59 -17.64
C VAL A 225 13.66 27.61 -17.73
N GLY A 226 13.94 28.80 -18.23
CA GLY A 226 12.98 29.90 -18.39
C GLY A 226 12.70 30.71 -17.12
N GLN A 227 13.20 30.31 -15.95
CA GLN A 227 13.21 31.17 -14.77
C GLN A 227 14.16 32.37 -14.98
N LYS A 228 13.90 33.47 -14.28
CA LYS A 228 14.82 34.62 -14.21
C LYS A 228 15.46 34.70 -12.84
N TYR A 229 16.75 35.03 -12.82
CA TYR A 229 17.53 35.28 -11.61
C TYR A 229 18.20 36.65 -11.73
N ARG A 230 18.45 37.28 -10.59
CA ARG A 230 19.18 38.54 -10.45
C ARG A 230 20.27 38.37 -9.41
N LEU A 231 21.47 38.80 -9.75
CA LEU A 231 22.60 38.95 -8.83
C LEU A 231 22.75 40.44 -8.57
N GLU A 232 22.72 40.82 -7.30
CA GLU A 232 23.01 42.16 -6.81
C GLU A 232 24.20 42.11 -5.86
N MET A 233 25.12 43.07 -5.95
CA MET A 233 26.27 43.18 -5.06
C MET A 233 26.98 44.52 -5.22
N ASP A 234 27.65 44.97 -4.17
CA ASP A 234 28.61 46.07 -4.23
C ASP A 234 30.03 45.48 -4.38
N VAL A 235 30.85 46.07 -5.27
CA VAL A 235 32.19 45.53 -5.58
C VAL A 235 33.22 46.62 -5.85
N ARG A 236 34.46 46.40 -5.42
CA ARG A 236 35.66 47.18 -5.81
C ARG A 236 36.93 46.32 -5.91
N SER A 237 37.98 46.86 -6.51
CA SER A 237 39.29 46.20 -6.65
C SER A 237 40.44 47.21 -6.69
N GLU A 238 41.57 46.88 -6.04
CA GLU A 238 42.74 47.78 -5.91
C GLU A 238 43.35 48.21 -7.26
N ALA A 239 43.22 47.38 -8.29
CA ALA A 239 43.47 47.74 -9.68
C ALA A 239 42.23 47.41 -10.54
N PRO A 240 41.84 48.27 -11.50
CA PRO A 240 40.68 48.03 -12.38
C PRO A 240 40.69 46.65 -13.02
N ALA A 241 39.65 45.87 -12.77
CA ALA A 241 39.59 44.45 -13.09
C ALA A 241 38.24 44.05 -13.72
N SER A 242 38.29 43.03 -14.57
CA SER A 242 37.12 42.38 -15.17
C SER A 242 37.20 40.87 -14.92
N PHE A 243 36.11 40.27 -14.45
CA PHE A 243 36.03 38.84 -14.11
C PHE A 243 34.75 38.22 -14.68
N SER A 244 34.83 36.94 -15.07
CA SER A 244 33.69 36.19 -15.60
C SER A 244 32.89 35.51 -14.47
N THR A 245 31.61 35.21 -14.73
CA THR A 245 30.76 34.39 -13.85
C THR A 245 30.41 33.06 -14.52
N GLN A 246 30.71 31.94 -13.87
CA GLN A 246 30.41 30.59 -14.35
C GLN A 246 29.24 29.99 -13.57
N ALA A 247 28.47 29.12 -14.23
CA ALA A 247 27.34 28.41 -13.63
C ALA A 247 27.76 27.01 -13.17
N HIS A 248 27.45 26.70 -11.91
CA HIS A 248 27.91 25.51 -11.21
C HIS A 248 26.77 24.79 -10.49
N THR A 249 26.81 23.46 -10.46
CA THR A 249 25.86 22.57 -9.76
C THR A 249 26.17 22.42 -8.26
N ALA A 250 27.40 22.74 -7.88
CA ALA A 250 27.95 22.90 -6.52
C ALA A 250 29.31 23.62 -6.66
N PRO A 251 29.95 24.12 -5.59
CA PRO A 251 31.32 24.64 -5.65
C PRO A 251 32.27 23.67 -6.39
N GLY A 252 32.98 24.17 -7.40
CA GLY A 252 33.82 23.36 -8.31
C GLY A 252 33.08 22.51 -9.36
N GLY A 253 31.78 22.24 -9.20
CA GLY A 253 30.92 21.50 -10.13
C GLY A 253 30.52 22.29 -11.39
N TYR A 254 31.50 22.61 -12.25
CA TYR A 254 31.32 23.43 -13.45
C TYR A 254 30.27 22.86 -14.43
N LYS A 255 29.34 23.71 -14.90
CA LYS A 255 28.41 23.39 -16.00
C LYS A 255 28.52 24.35 -17.19
N HIS A 256 28.63 25.67 -16.96
CA HIS A 256 28.73 26.65 -18.05
C HIS A 256 29.65 27.83 -17.76
N TRP A 257 30.33 28.32 -18.80
CA TRP A 257 31.32 29.41 -18.73
C TRP A 257 30.72 30.81 -18.46
N ASN A 258 29.40 30.94 -18.56
CA ASN A 258 28.64 32.16 -18.37
C ASN A 258 27.44 31.87 -17.46
N PHE A 259 27.11 32.80 -16.56
CA PHE A 259 25.89 32.74 -15.74
C PHE A 259 25.19 34.11 -15.68
N PHE A 260 25.92 35.13 -15.23
CA PHE A 260 25.50 36.54 -15.09
C PHE A 260 26.39 37.49 -15.92
N GLY A 261 27.10 36.96 -16.93
CA GLY A 261 28.02 37.72 -17.77
C GLY A 261 29.42 37.90 -17.15
N SER A 262 30.05 39.01 -17.53
CA SER A 262 31.32 39.47 -16.95
C SER A 262 31.10 40.78 -16.19
N ILE A 263 31.72 40.90 -15.03
CA ILE A 263 31.55 42.01 -14.10
C ILE A 263 32.86 42.81 -14.06
N SER A 264 32.73 44.14 -13.94
CA SER A 264 33.85 45.08 -13.88
C SER A 264 33.84 45.90 -12.60
N SER A 265 35.04 46.08 -12.03
CA SER A 265 35.33 46.74 -10.76
C SER A 265 36.51 47.71 -10.92
N THR A 266 36.55 48.74 -10.07
CA THR A 266 37.62 49.75 -10.01
C THR A 266 37.97 50.01 -8.53
N PRO A 267 38.95 50.89 -8.18
CA PRO A 267 39.27 51.21 -6.79
C PRO A 267 38.10 51.80 -6.00
N GLU A 268 37.16 52.44 -6.69
CA GLU A 268 35.90 52.95 -6.15
C GLU A 268 34.85 51.84 -6.01
N TRP A 269 34.05 51.89 -4.94
CA TRP A 269 32.87 51.04 -4.78
C TRP A 269 31.84 51.27 -5.89
N LYS A 270 31.27 50.18 -6.40
CA LYS A 270 30.25 50.20 -7.44
C LYS A 270 29.20 49.11 -7.20
N HIS A 271 27.95 49.54 -7.09
CA HIS A 271 26.79 48.65 -7.12
C HIS A 271 26.62 47.98 -8.50
N ILE A 272 26.33 46.68 -8.50
CA ILE A 272 26.05 45.84 -9.66
C ILE A 272 24.68 45.22 -9.45
N SER A 273 23.79 45.33 -10.45
CA SER A 273 22.55 44.56 -10.55
C SER A 273 22.50 43.97 -11.96
N VAL A 274 22.50 42.64 -12.06
CA VAL A 274 22.52 41.90 -13.34
C VAL A 274 21.49 40.78 -13.34
N GLU A 275 20.60 40.81 -14.34
CA GLU A 275 19.58 39.79 -14.56
C GLU A 275 20.02 38.76 -15.61
N THR A 276 19.62 37.50 -15.42
CA THR A 276 19.80 36.41 -16.37
C THR A 276 18.51 35.60 -16.51
N THR A 277 18.32 34.94 -17.65
CA THR A 277 17.24 33.97 -17.88
C THR A 277 17.88 32.59 -18.09
N ILE A 278 17.41 31.59 -17.35
CA ILE A 278 18.04 30.27 -17.31
C ILE A 278 17.77 29.51 -18.62
N GLU A 279 18.85 29.01 -19.23
CA GLU A 279 18.84 28.13 -20.40
C GLU A 279 19.19 26.69 -20.00
N ASP A 280 19.07 25.71 -20.91
CA ASP A 280 19.43 24.30 -20.66
C ASP A 280 20.87 24.11 -20.16
N ASN A 281 21.78 25.00 -20.57
CA ASN A 281 23.18 25.02 -20.16
C ASN A 281 23.40 25.52 -18.72
N THR A 282 22.46 26.28 -18.15
CA THR A 282 22.55 27.00 -16.87
C THR A 282 21.49 26.56 -15.85
N SER A 283 20.55 25.70 -16.26
CA SER A 283 19.63 24.94 -15.39
C SER A 283 20.38 23.92 -14.53
N GLY A 284 19.75 23.40 -13.47
CA GLY A 284 20.38 22.42 -12.58
C GLY A 284 21.56 22.96 -11.77
N CYS A 285 21.76 24.28 -11.79
CA CYS A 285 22.83 24.98 -11.07
C CYS A 285 22.27 25.63 -9.80
N ASN A 286 23.12 25.87 -8.82
CA ASN A 286 22.81 26.62 -7.61
C ASN A 286 23.98 27.50 -7.13
N THR A 287 25.08 27.51 -7.89
CA THR A 287 26.35 28.13 -7.50
C THR A 287 26.85 29.04 -8.62
N ILE A 288 27.23 30.25 -8.26
CA ILE A 288 27.95 31.21 -9.10
C ILE A 288 29.44 31.06 -8.79
N ALA A 289 30.30 30.93 -9.81
CA ALA A 289 31.74 31.03 -9.63
C ALA A 289 32.27 32.32 -10.29
N PHE A 290 32.91 33.19 -9.51
CA PHE A 290 33.56 34.41 -10.00
C PHE A 290 35.04 34.12 -10.29
N ASN A 291 35.50 34.35 -11.52
CA ASN A 291 36.87 34.04 -11.93
C ASN A 291 37.83 35.23 -11.74
N LEU A 292 38.55 35.23 -10.62
CA LEU A 292 39.37 36.35 -10.14
C LEU A 292 40.85 36.29 -10.57
N GLY A 293 41.26 35.21 -11.25
CA GLY A 293 42.66 34.98 -11.64
C GLY A 293 43.21 35.90 -12.72
N ALA A 294 42.34 36.59 -13.48
CA ALA A 294 42.71 37.39 -14.64
C ALA A 294 43.46 38.69 -14.32
N THR A 295 43.37 39.21 -13.09
CA THR A 295 44.04 40.45 -12.66
C THR A 295 44.74 40.23 -11.33
N ALA A 296 45.97 40.73 -11.20
CA ALA A 296 46.70 40.74 -9.94
C ALA A 296 46.19 41.92 -9.08
N THR A 297 45.25 41.64 -8.17
CA THR A 297 44.60 42.65 -7.33
C THR A 297 43.94 42.00 -6.11
N THR A 298 43.70 42.78 -5.06
CA THR A 298 42.63 42.46 -4.11
C THR A 298 41.28 42.84 -4.71
N TYR A 299 40.28 41.99 -4.51
CA TYR A 299 38.86 42.25 -4.74
C TYR A 299 38.13 42.38 -3.40
N TYR A 300 37.10 43.20 -3.35
CA TYR A 300 36.23 43.39 -2.20
C TYR A 300 34.79 43.24 -2.67
N PHE A 301 34.04 42.35 -2.03
CA PHE A 301 32.62 42.06 -2.28
C PHE A 301 31.80 42.41 -1.04
N ASP A 302 30.62 42.97 -1.26
CA ASP A 302 29.72 43.43 -0.21
C ASP A 302 28.26 43.29 -0.69
N ASN A 303 27.31 43.12 0.24
CA ASN A 303 25.87 42.95 0.00
C ASN A 303 25.53 42.00 -1.17
N VAL A 304 26.11 40.79 -1.20
CA VAL A 304 25.93 39.84 -2.32
C VAL A 304 24.57 39.14 -2.17
N GLU A 305 23.57 39.68 -2.85
CA GLU A 305 22.21 39.14 -2.96
C GLU A 305 22.00 38.30 -4.22
N VAL A 306 21.25 37.20 -4.10
CA VAL A 306 20.70 36.45 -5.24
C VAL A 306 19.17 36.36 -5.09
N SER A 307 18.46 36.81 -6.11
CA SER A 307 16.98 36.77 -6.18
C SER A 307 16.50 35.99 -7.41
N TRP A 308 15.29 35.42 -7.36
CA TRP A 308 14.58 34.86 -8.52
C TRP A 308 13.23 35.55 -8.75
N TYR A 309 12.77 35.60 -10.00
CA TYR A 309 11.49 36.23 -10.33
C TYR A 309 10.33 35.23 -10.27
N ASN A 310 9.48 35.35 -9.25
CA ASN A 310 8.25 34.58 -9.15
C ASN A 310 7.17 35.22 -10.05
N SER A 311 7.05 34.69 -11.27
CA SER A 311 6.08 35.16 -12.27
C SER A 311 4.62 34.78 -11.95
N LYS A 312 4.36 33.83 -11.05
CA LYS A 312 3.01 33.43 -10.66
C LYS A 312 2.37 34.39 -9.65
N GLY A 313 3.18 35.07 -8.82
CA GLY A 313 2.67 35.92 -7.74
C GLY A 313 2.03 35.15 -6.58
N VAL A 314 2.41 33.89 -6.39
CA VAL A 314 1.95 33.01 -5.29
C VAL A 314 3.13 32.25 -4.70
N THR A 315 3.05 31.96 -3.41
CA THR A 315 3.94 31.05 -2.67
C THR A 315 3.15 29.81 -2.22
N TYR A 316 3.82 28.84 -1.63
CA TYR A 316 3.20 27.67 -1.00
C TYR A 316 3.52 27.67 0.50
N GLU A 317 2.50 27.53 1.33
CA GLU A 317 2.62 27.42 2.79
C GLU A 317 2.26 25.99 3.22
N GLU A 318 3.11 25.37 4.04
CA GLU A 318 2.80 24.06 4.61
C GLU A 318 1.58 24.14 5.54
N ARG A 319 0.66 23.19 5.39
CA ARG A 319 -0.45 23.05 6.34
C ARG A 319 0.10 22.67 7.72
N THR A 320 -0.43 23.29 8.76
CA THR A 320 -0.10 22.91 10.14
C THR A 320 -0.55 21.47 10.44
N PRO A 321 0.06 20.76 11.41
CA PRO A 321 -0.33 19.40 11.75
C PRO A 321 -1.82 19.25 12.08
N GLU A 322 -2.41 20.21 12.80
CA GLU A 322 -3.83 20.19 13.16
C GLU A 322 -4.72 20.36 11.91
N GLU A 323 -4.36 21.21 10.95
CA GLU A 323 -5.10 21.33 9.68
C GLU A 323 -5.00 20.08 8.80
N LYS A 324 -3.85 19.38 8.82
CA LYS A 324 -3.70 18.10 8.11
C LYS A 324 -4.60 17.04 8.77
N LYS A 325 -4.56 16.94 10.09
CA LYS A 325 -5.39 16.05 10.93
C LYS A 325 -6.89 16.33 10.77
N ASP A 326 -7.35 17.58 10.84
CA ASP A 326 -8.76 17.95 10.63
C ASP A 326 -9.25 17.57 9.23
N THR A 327 -8.41 17.81 8.21
CA THR A 327 -8.74 17.46 6.82
C THR A 327 -8.86 15.94 6.65
N LEU A 328 -7.91 15.16 7.19
CA LEU A 328 -7.94 13.70 7.13
C LEU A 328 -9.11 13.10 7.93
N ASN A 329 -9.38 13.65 9.12
CA ASN A 329 -10.54 13.26 9.94
C ASN A 329 -11.86 13.47 9.18
N TYR A 330 -12.03 14.61 8.49
CA TYR A 330 -13.23 14.85 7.68
C TYR A 330 -13.40 13.83 6.54
N HIS A 331 -12.33 13.47 5.84
CA HIS A 331 -12.42 12.49 4.75
C HIS A 331 -12.61 11.05 5.27
N LEU A 332 -12.00 10.70 6.40
CA LEU A 332 -12.15 9.42 7.08
C LEU A 332 -13.58 9.23 7.63
N ASP A 333 -14.14 10.25 8.28
CA ASP A 333 -15.54 10.31 8.74
C ASP A 333 -16.51 10.05 7.58
N LYS A 334 -16.34 10.74 6.45
CA LYS A 334 -17.17 10.58 5.26
C LYS A 334 -17.03 9.21 4.58
N TRP A 335 -15.82 8.64 4.57
CA TRP A 335 -15.58 7.28 4.08
C TRP A 335 -16.32 6.25 4.94
N ILE A 336 -16.12 6.26 6.26
CA ILE A 336 -16.75 5.32 7.20
C ILE A 336 -18.27 5.46 7.19
N GLU A 337 -18.80 6.69 7.27
CA GLU A 337 -20.23 6.98 7.18
C GLU A 337 -20.85 6.36 5.92
N GLY A 338 -20.23 6.59 4.76
CA GLY A 338 -20.75 6.17 3.47
C GLY A 338 -20.74 4.65 3.26
N ILE A 339 -19.62 3.98 3.52
CA ILE A 339 -19.49 2.54 3.26
C ILE A 339 -20.32 1.69 4.24
N MET A 340 -20.38 2.10 5.51
CA MET A 340 -21.22 1.43 6.50
C MET A 340 -22.70 1.67 6.19
N THR A 341 -23.12 2.91 5.89
CA THR A 341 -24.52 3.21 5.56
C THR A 341 -25.00 2.45 4.33
N ALA A 342 -24.17 2.31 3.29
CA ALA A 342 -24.52 1.60 2.07
C ALA A 342 -24.72 0.08 2.25
N SER A 343 -24.00 -0.52 3.20
CA SER A 343 -23.99 -1.98 3.40
C SER A 343 -24.66 -2.45 4.71
N LYS A 344 -25.21 -1.51 5.48
CA LYS A 344 -25.81 -1.68 6.82
C LYS A 344 -26.88 -2.77 6.94
N SER A 345 -27.57 -3.09 5.85
CA SER A 345 -28.67 -4.06 5.84
C SER A 345 -28.24 -5.53 5.86
N ASN A 346 -26.96 -5.83 5.59
CA ASN A 346 -26.45 -7.21 5.56
C ASN A 346 -25.00 -7.38 6.05
N THR A 347 -24.33 -6.28 6.45
CA THR A 347 -23.00 -6.32 7.08
C THR A 347 -23.13 -6.15 8.58
N HIS A 348 -22.72 -7.16 9.36
CA HIS A 348 -22.94 -7.21 10.82
C HIS A 348 -21.66 -7.37 11.66
N ALA A 349 -20.51 -7.43 11.00
CA ALA A 349 -19.22 -7.29 11.66
C ALA A 349 -18.23 -6.60 10.71
N TRP A 350 -17.25 -5.91 11.28
CA TRP A 350 -16.29 -5.09 10.53
C TRP A 350 -14.88 -5.22 11.07
N ASP A 351 -13.91 -5.41 10.17
CA ASP A 351 -12.55 -4.96 10.42
C ASP A 351 -12.55 -3.43 10.37
N VAL A 352 -12.50 -2.81 11.56
CA VAL A 352 -12.46 -1.35 11.68
C VAL A 352 -11.05 -0.83 11.39
N VAL A 353 -10.04 -1.56 11.87
CA VAL A 353 -8.63 -1.29 11.59
C VAL A 353 -7.93 -2.60 11.23
N ASN A 354 -7.37 -2.64 10.03
CA ASN A 354 -6.57 -3.73 9.51
C ASN A 354 -5.08 -3.39 9.61
N GLU A 355 -4.28 -4.37 10.02
CA GLU A 355 -2.82 -4.39 10.07
C GLU A 355 -2.18 -3.13 10.70
N PRO A 356 -2.51 -2.82 11.97
CA PRO A 356 -1.93 -1.69 12.69
C PRO A 356 -0.47 -1.92 13.12
N MET A 357 -0.06 -3.15 13.42
CA MET A 357 1.19 -3.42 14.13
C MET A 357 2.40 -3.56 13.19
N ASP A 358 3.53 -2.97 13.57
CA ASP A 358 4.77 -3.11 12.81
C ASP A 358 5.36 -4.53 12.93
N ASP A 359 5.94 -5.04 11.85
CA ASP A 359 6.53 -6.39 11.84
C ASP A 359 7.96 -6.41 12.42
N GLY A 360 8.68 -5.28 12.36
CA GLY A 360 10.02 -5.13 12.95
C GLY A 360 9.99 -4.69 14.41
N ASN A 361 8.96 -3.95 14.82
CA ASN A 361 8.77 -3.38 16.16
C ASN A 361 7.38 -3.80 16.71
N PRO A 362 7.20 -5.06 17.18
CA PRO A 362 5.87 -5.68 17.28
C PRO A 362 4.85 -5.06 18.25
N TYR A 363 5.27 -4.10 19.07
CA TYR A 363 4.42 -3.36 20.02
C TYR A 363 4.12 -1.92 19.56
N GLU A 364 4.70 -1.48 18.44
CA GLU A 364 4.51 -0.16 17.84
C GLU A 364 3.64 -0.22 16.58
N LEU A 365 3.11 0.94 16.18
CA LEU A 365 2.28 1.06 14.98
C LEU A 365 3.13 1.17 13.72
N LYS A 366 2.65 0.63 12.60
CA LYS A 366 3.29 0.82 11.30
C LYS A 366 3.34 2.30 10.93
N THR A 367 4.49 2.75 10.42
CA THR A 367 4.72 4.11 9.94
C THR A 367 5.19 4.15 8.48
N GLY A 368 4.90 5.24 7.78
CA GLY A 368 5.45 5.56 6.47
C GLY A 368 6.66 6.50 6.55
N ILE A 369 7.00 7.02 7.73
CA ILE A 369 8.15 7.89 7.96
C ILE A 369 9.45 7.15 7.59
N ASP A 370 10.38 7.87 6.96
CA ASP A 370 11.68 7.41 6.45
C ASP A 370 11.66 6.24 5.44
N LYS A 371 10.49 5.74 5.02
CA LYS A 371 10.37 4.76 3.92
C LYS A 371 10.65 5.42 2.56
N THR A 372 11.57 4.85 1.80
CA THR A 372 12.00 5.37 0.49
C THR A 372 11.25 4.77 -0.70
N ASP A 373 10.48 3.72 -0.45
CA ASP A 373 9.92 2.78 -1.44
C ASP A 373 8.41 2.53 -1.20
N LEU A 374 7.72 3.53 -0.65
CA LEU A 374 6.26 3.55 -0.45
C LEU A 374 5.50 3.30 -1.77
N ALA A 375 4.51 2.40 -1.72
CA ALA A 375 3.63 2.13 -2.85
C ALA A 375 2.62 3.28 -3.11
N GLU A 376 2.07 3.30 -4.33
CA GLU A 376 1.14 4.36 -4.76
C GLU A 376 -0.17 4.38 -3.95
N ASP A 377 -0.60 3.23 -3.43
CA ASP A 377 -1.79 3.01 -2.62
C ASP A 377 -1.56 3.01 -1.10
N GLU A 378 -0.33 3.29 -0.64
CA GLU A 378 0.00 3.35 0.78
C GLU A 378 -0.25 4.74 1.41
N PHE A 379 -0.98 4.76 2.53
CA PHE A 379 -1.19 5.93 3.38
C PHE A 379 -1.23 5.55 4.87
N TYR A 380 -0.24 6.01 5.63
CA TYR A 380 -0.07 5.68 7.05
C TYR A 380 -0.79 6.69 7.95
N TRP A 381 -2.03 6.38 8.31
CA TRP A 381 -2.91 7.27 9.09
C TRP A 381 -2.32 7.72 10.43
N GLN A 382 -1.56 6.87 11.12
CA GLN A 382 -0.97 7.18 12.42
C GLN A 382 0.10 8.29 12.35
N ASP A 383 0.75 8.46 11.19
CA ASP A 383 1.77 9.51 10.97
C ASP A 383 1.17 10.93 11.04
N TYR A 384 -0.15 11.06 10.87
CA TYR A 384 -0.88 12.34 10.86
C TYR A 384 -1.93 12.46 11.98
N LEU A 385 -2.56 11.35 12.36
CA LEU A 385 -3.62 11.30 13.38
C LEU A 385 -3.12 10.82 14.75
N GLY A 386 -1.88 10.30 14.82
CA GLY A 386 -1.31 9.70 16.02
C GLY A 386 -1.95 8.37 16.41
N LYS A 387 -1.60 7.85 17.59
CA LYS A 387 -2.07 6.56 18.14
C LYS A 387 -3.59 6.49 18.35
N ASP A 388 -4.29 7.63 18.36
CA ASP A 388 -5.74 7.71 18.54
C ASP A 388 -6.54 7.56 17.22
N TYR A 389 -5.87 7.30 16.09
CA TYR A 389 -6.57 7.07 14.80
C TYR A 389 -7.56 5.91 14.89
N ALA A 390 -7.17 4.78 15.50
CA ALA A 390 -8.05 3.64 15.73
C ALA A 390 -9.17 3.96 16.72
N VAL A 391 -8.86 4.67 17.81
CA VAL A 391 -9.86 5.12 18.80
C VAL A 391 -10.98 5.91 18.13
N THR A 392 -10.62 6.75 17.16
CA THR A 392 -11.56 7.56 16.38
C THR A 392 -12.36 6.68 15.41
N ALA A 393 -11.69 5.77 14.70
CA ALA A 393 -12.32 4.80 13.79
C ALA A 393 -13.37 3.92 14.47
N PHE A 394 -13.05 3.32 15.63
CA PHE A 394 -13.98 2.48 16.39
C PHE A 394 -15.18 3.28 16.94
N LYS A 395 -14.99 4.56 17.29
CA LYS A 395 -16.09 5.45 17.72
C LYS A 395 -17.01 5.82 16.55
N TRP A 396 -16.47 6.06 15.35
CA TRP A 396 -17.29 6.28 14.16
C TRP A 396 -17.97 5.00 13.68
N ALA A 397 -17.29 3.86 13.70
CA ALA A 397 -17.89 2.58 13.34
C ALA A 397 -19.08 2.22 14.24
N ALA A 398 -18.95 2.43 15.55
CA ALA A 398 -20.05 2.28 16.51
C ALA A 398 -21.19 3.33 16.35
N MET A 399 -20.93 4.45 15.67
CA MET A 399 -21.92 5.49 15.39
C MET A 399 -22.70 5.25 14.08
N TYR A 400 -22.00 4.75 13.05
CA TYR A 400 -22.55 4.56 11.70
C TYR A 400 -23.07 3.14 11.44
N GLY A 401 -22.57 2.13 12.15
CA GLY A 401 -23.09 0.76 12.15
C GLY A 401 -24.43 0.59 12.87
N ASN A 402 -24.93 -0.64 12.92
CA ASN A 402 -26.03 -1.03 13.79
C ASN A 402 -25.53 -1.13 15.24
N PRO A 403 -26.39 -0.96 16.27
CA PRO A 403 -25.97 -1.02 17.67
C PRO A 403 -25.31 -2.36 18.08
N ASP A 404 -25.70 -3.42 17.37
CA ASP A 404 -25.32 -4.82 17.52
C ASP A 404 -24.29 -5.32 16.48
N ASP A 405 -23.82 -4.47 15.55
CA ASP A 405 -22.68 -4.81 14.69
C ASP A 405 -21.43 -5.04 15.56
N LEU A 406 -20.61 -6.04 15.25
CA LEU A 406 -19.39 -6.37 16.00
C LEU A 406 -18.13 -5.76 15.37
N LEU A 407 -17.34 -5.06 16.18
CA LEU A 407 -16.18 -4.29 15.71
C LEU A 407 -14.87 -5.00 16.03
N PHE A 408 -14.12 -5.36 14.99
CA PHE A 408 -12.86 -6.10 15.06
C PHE A 408 -11.64 -5.24 14.71
N ILE A 409 -10.50 -5.62 15.27
CA ILE A 409 -9.16 -5.26 14.76
C ILE A 409 -8.55 -6.52 14.12
N ASN A 410 -7.86 -6.41 12.98
CA ASN A 410 -7.37 -7.56 12.22
C ASN A 410 -5.89 -7.40 11.86
N ASP A 411 -5.09 -8.47 11.83
CA ASP A 411 -3.67 -8.45 11.45
C ASP A 411 -3.15 -9.87 11.08
N TYR A 412 -1.99 -9.92 10.41
CA TYR A 412 -1.26 -11.14 10.07
C TYR A 412 -0.01 -11.35 10.94
N ASN A 413 0.66 -12.50 10.80
CA ASN A 413 1.86 -12.87 11.57
C ASN A 413 1.65 -12.94 13.09
N LEU A 414 0.42 -13.01 13.59
CA LEU A 414 0.16 -13.22 15.02
C LEU A 414 0.54 -14.65 15.44
N GLU A 415 0.45 -15.57 14.49
CA GLU A 415 0.83 -16.98 14.53
C GLU A 415 2.32 -17.23 14.27
N TYR A 416 3.01 -16.30 13.61
CA TYR A 416 4.46 -16.37 13.34
C TYR A 416 5.28 -15.56 14.36
N ASN A 417 4.73 -14.47 14.87
CA ASN A 417 5.35 -13.56 15.81
C ASN A 417 4.41 -13.32 17.01
N LEU A 418 4.58 -14.13 18.06
CA LEU A 418 3.79 -14.07 19.28
C LEU A 418 3.93 -12.73 20.03
N ASP A 419 4.99 -11.96 19.79
CA ASP A 419 5.11 -10.60 20.32
C ASP A 419 4.29 -9.58 19.53
N LYS A 420 4.01 -9.81 18.23
CA LYS A 420 3.01 -9.06 17.46
C LYS A 420 1.59 -9.37 17.94
N CYS A 421 1.32 -10.64 18.26
CA CYS A 421 0.07 -11.06 18.94
C CYS A 421 -0.14 -10.33 20.28
N LYS A 422 0.90 -10.21 21.11
CA LYS A 422 0.83 -9.42 22.35
C LYS A 422 0.69 -7.93 22.07
N GLY A 423 1.39 -7.40 21.07
CA GLY A 423 1.32 -6.00 20.65
C GLY A 423 -0.08 -5.55 20.25
N ILE A 424 -0.78 -6.31 19.40
CA ILE A 424 -2.17 -6.00 19.03
C ILE A 424 -3.12 -6.11 20.24
N ILE A 425 -2.88 -7.06 21.16
CA ILE A 425 -3.64 -7.17 22.41
C ILE A 425 -3.43 -5.96 23.32
N GLU A 426 -2.21 -5.42 23.43
CA GLU A 426 -1.96 -4.16 24.16
C GLU A 426 -2.58 -2.95 23.44
N TYR A 427 -2.62 -2.94 22.10
CA TYR A 427 -3.27 -1.86 21.35
C TYR A 427 -4.81 -1.90 21.49
N VAL A 428 -5.43 -3.08 21.53
CA VAL A 428 -6.86 -3.24 21.88
C VAL A 428 -7.15 -2.64 23.24
N LYS A 429 -6.35 -2.96 24.28
CA LYS A 429 -6.51 -2.36 25.61
C LYS A 429 -6.41 -0.85 25.57
N TYR A 430 -5.40 -0.30 24.88
CA TYR A 430 -5.24 1.15 24.71
C TYR A 430 -6.49 1.79 24.07
N ILE A 431 -7.05 1.18 23.02
CA ILE A 431 -8.23 1.68 22.31
C ILE A 431 -9.45 1.74 23.27
N GLU A 432 -9.61 0.75 24.14
CA GLU A 432 -10.68 0.70 25.13
C GLU A 432 -10.43 1.63 26.34
N GLU A 433 -9.18 1.82 26.76
CA GLU A 433 -8.80 2.82 27.78
C GLU A 433 -9.09 4.25 27.31
N GLN A 434 -8.97 4.54 26.00
CA GLN A 434 -9.44 5.80 25.41
C GLN A 434 -10.96 5.82 25.15
N GLY A 435 -11.71 4.81 25.60
CA GLY A 435 -13.17 4.78 25.58
C GLY A 435 -13.81 4.51 24.21
N ALA A 436 -13.13 3.77 23.32
CA ALA A 436 -13.77 3.12 22.19
C ALA A 436 -14.21 1.68 22.56
N ARG A 437 -15.04 1.04 21.72
CA ARG A 437 -15.47 -0.36 21.90
C ARG A 437 -14.73 -1.23 20.89
N VAL A 438 -14.05 -2.28 21.35
CA VAL A 438 -13.49 -3.33 20.48
C VAL A 438 -14.11 -4.66 20.89
N ASP A 439 -14.92 -5.25 20.02
CA ASP A 439 -15.67 -6.47 20.33
C ASP A 439 -14.85 -7.73 20.02
N GLY A 440 -13.95 -7.66 19.03
CA GLY A 440 -13.20 -8.81 18.55
C GLY A 440 -11.78 -8.53 18.04
N ILE A 441 -11.04 -9.63 17.85
CA ILE A 441 -9.71 -9.67 17.22
C ILE A 441 -9.73 -10.71 16.10
N GLY A 442 -9.41 -10.26 14.89
CA GLY A 442 -9.17 -11.07 13.71
C GLY A 442 -7.70 -11.50 13.64
N THR A 443 -7.46 -12.73 13.20
CA THR A 443 -6.13 -13.23 12.84
C THR A 443 -6.19 -13.81 11.43
N GLN A 444 -5.39 -13.25 10.51
CA GLN A 444 -5.48 -13.59 9.09
C GLN A 444 -5.17 -15.07 8.83
N MET A 445 -4.12 -15.64 9.46
CA MET A 445 -3.72 -17.05 9.28
C MET A 445 -3.34 -17.41 7.83
N HIS A 446 -2.52 -16.58 7.18
CA HIS A 446 -1.92 -16.89 5.88
C HIS A 446 -0.71 -17.83 6.05
N ILE A 447 -0.99 -19.13 6.17
CA ILE A 447 -0.02 -20.12 6.62
C ILE A 447 0.45 -21.10 5.52
N ASN A 448 1.30 -22.04 5.90
CA ASN A 448 1.79 -23.15 5.10
C ASN A 448 1.73 -24.47 5.89
N ILE A 449 1.93 -25.59 5.23
CA ILE A 449 1.97 -26.92 5.86
C ILE A 449 3.11 -27.12 6.88
N ASP A 450 4.14 -26.26 6.84
CA ASP A 450 5.31 -26.26 7.72
C ASP A 450 5.28 -25.16 8.80
N SER A 451 4.21 -24.34 8.87
CA SER A 451 4.03 -23.32 9.90
C SER A 451 3.99 -23.92 11.32
N ASP A 452 4.55 -23.21 12.30
CA ASP A 452 4.74 -23.75 13.64
C ASP A 452 3.41 -23.97 14.40
N LYS A 453 3.01 -25.23 14.49
CA LYS A 453 1.82 -25.69 15.22
C LYS A 453 1.85 -25.30 16.71
N ALA A 454 3.01 -25.13 17.34
CA ALA A 454 3.12 -24.65 18.72
C ALA A 454 2.80 -23.15 18.83
N ASN A 455 3.31 -22.32 17.90
CA ASN A 455 2.98 -20.88 17.90
C ASN A 455 1.50 -20.64 17.55
N ILE A 456 0.93 -21.38 16.60
CA ILE A 456 -0.52 -21.33 16.31
C ILE A 456 -1.34 -21.66 17.58
N THR A 457 -0.89 -22.65 18.34
CA THR A 457 -1.50 -23.05 19.63
C THR A 457 -1.38 -21.94 20.68
N GLU A 458 -0.20 -21.33 20.86
CA GLU A 458 0.01 -20.25 21.84
C GLU A 458 -0.73 -18.97 21.44
N MET A 459 -0.78 -18.62 20.15
CA MET A 459 -1.57 -17.50 19.63
C MET A 459 -3.05 -17.67 19.98
N PHE A 460 -3.67 -18.83 19.74
CA PHE A 460 -5.06 -19.05 20.14
C PHE A 460 -5.26 -18.98 21.66
N GLN A 461 -4.27 -19.37 22.48
CA GLN A 461 -4.35 -19.22 23.94
C GLN A 461 -4.26 -17.75 24.39
N LEU A 462 -3.37 -16.96 23.79
CA LEU A 462 -3.25 -15.52 24.02
C LEU A 462 -4.54 -14.79 23.62
N LEU A 463 -5.06 -15.08 22.43
CA LEU A 463 -6.32 -14.52 21.92
C LEU A 463 -7.52 -14.91 22.79
N ALA A 464 -7.66 -16.20 23.16
CA ALA A 464 -8.72 -16.65 24.07
C ALA A 464 -8.70 -15.89 25.42
N ALA A 465 -7.51 -15.69 26.00
CA ALA A 465 -7.33 -15.01 27.29
C ALA A 465 -7.76 -13.54 27.31
N THR A 466 -7.98 -12.90 26.15
CA THR A 466 -8.49 -11.52 26.06
C THR A 466 -9.98 -11.40 26.44
N GLY A 467 -10.75 -12.49 26.35
CA GLY A 467 -12.21 -12.46 26.44
C GLY A 467 -12.94 -11.88 25.22
N LYS A 468 -12.22 -11.49 24.15
CA LYS A 468 -12.78 -10.94 22.90
C LYS A 468 -13.34 -12.02 21.97
N MET A 469 -14.23 -11.63 21.07
CA MET A 469 -14.62 -12.47 19.93
C MET A 469 -13.41 -12.70 19.03
N ILE A 470 -13.07 -13.96 18.74
CA ILE A 470 -11.95 -14.30 17.86
C ILE A 470 -12.51 -14.76 16.52
N LYS A 471 -11.96 -14.22 15.43
CA LYS A 471 -12.21 -14.65 14.06
C LYS A 471 -10.90 -15.08 13.43
N VAL A 472 -10.87 -16.25 12.78
CA VAL A 472 -9.84 -16.52 11.78
C VAL A 472 -10.35 -15.90 10.47
N SER A 473 -9.71 -14.82 10.04
CA SER A 473 -10.30 -13.87 9.09
C SER A 473 -9.97 -14.16 7.63
N GLU A 474 -8.81 -14.74 7.34
CA GLU A 474 -8.28 -14.83 5.96
C GLU A 474 -7.52 -16.17 5.75
N LEU A 475 -8.02 -17.29 6.30
CA LEU A 475 -7.32 -18.58 6.27
C LEU A 475 -7.07 -19.08 4.84
N ASP A 476 -5.80 -19.21 4.49
CA ASP A 476 -5.33 -20.04 3.38
C ASP A 476 -4.02 -20.77 3.77
N ILE A 477 -3.77 -21.93 3.17
CA ILE A 477 -2.67 -22.81 3.57
C ILE A 477 -1.89 -23.27 2.33
N GLY A 478 -0.66 -22.81 2.17
CA GLY A 478 0.21 -23.23 1.07
C GLY A 478 0.99 -24.52 1.33
N VAL A 479 1.43 -25.16 0.24
CA VAL A 479 2.23 -26.39 0.27
C VAL A 479 3.71 -26.17 -0.10
N GLY A 480 4.17 -24.91 -0.10
CA GLY A 480 5.55 -24.54 -0.43
C GLY A 480 5.94 -24.58 -1.92
N VAL A 481 5.11 -25.14 -2.80
CA VAL A 481 5.34 -25.24 -4.26
C VAL A 481 4.11 -24.80 -5.07
N LYS A 482 4.26 -24.65 -6.39
CA LYS A 482 3.15 -24.25 -7.28
C LYS A 482 2.23 -25.44 -7.61
N THR A 483 0.99 -25.16 -8.04
CA THR A 483 -0.05 -26.16 -8.32
C THR A 483 0.37 -27.22 -9.34
N THR A 484 1.31 -26.89 -10.24
CA THR A 484 1.90 -27.80 -11.24
C THR A 484 2.96 -28.76 -10.68
N GLU A 485 3.41 -28.54 -9.44
CA GLU A 485 4.52 -29.23 -8.78
C GLU A 485 4.05 -29.99 -7.52
N ALA A 486 2.88 -29.66 -6.99
CA ALA A 486 2.29 -30.30 -5.80
C ALA A 486 1.79 -31.73 -6.08
N ASP A 487 2.13 -32.65 -5.18
CA ASP A 487 1.76 -34.06 -5.23
C ASP A 487 0.77 -34.45 -4.11
N GLU A 488 0.41 -35.74 -4.02
CA GLU A 488 -0.57 -36.22 -3.03
C GLU A 488 -0.07 -36.11 -1.59
N GLU A 489 1.23 -36.24 -1.31
CA GLU A 489 1.78 -36.12 0.04
C GLU A 489 1.62 -34.67 0.55
N LEU A 490 1.90 -33.70 -0.32
CA LEU A 490 1.68 -32.28 -0.05
C LEU A 490 0.20 -31.93 0.15
N TYR A 491 -0.73 -32.53 -0.60
CA TYR A 491 -2.17 -32.33 -0.40
C TYR A 491 -2.70 -32.96 0.90
N LEU A 492 -2.11 -34.07 1.37
CA LEU A 492 -2.45 -34.68 2.66
C LEU A 492 -1.86 -33.86 3.83
N ALA A 493 -0.66 -33.30 3.69
CA ALA A 493 -0.12 -32.35 4.66
C ALA A 493 -0.98 -31.06 4.77
N GLN A 494 -1.55 -30.60 3.65
CA GLN A 494 -2.50 -29.48 3.62
C GLN A 494 -3.79 -29.80 4.38
N GLU A 495 -4.32 -31.01 4.20
CA GLU A 495 -5.48 -31.52 4.94
C GLU A 495 -5.21 -31.59 6.46
N GLU A 496 -4.08 -32.16 6.87
CA GLU A 496 -3.68 -32.22 8.28
C GLU A 496 -3.55 -30.82 8.92
N MET A 497 -3.07 -29.82 8.17
CA MET A 497 -2.95 -28.46 8.69
C MET A 497 -4.30 -27.74 8.77
N TYR A 498 -5.18 -27.88 7.76
CA TYR A 498 -6.55 -27.36 7.85
C TYR A 498 -7.31 -27.96 9.04
N LYS A 499 -7.24 -29.29 9.21
CA LYS A 499 -7.86 -29.96 10.35
C LYS A 499 -7.26 -29.50 11.67
N PHE A 500 -5.94 -29.36 11.76
CA PHE A 500 -5.25 -28.90 12.97
C PHE A 500 -5.70 -27.49 13.39
N VAL A 501 -5.78 -26.52 12.46
CA VAL A 501 -6.24 -25.15 12.77
C VAL A 501 -7.68 -25.15 13.28
N MET A 502 -8.57 -25.93 12.65
CA MET A 502 -9.96 -26.09 13.10
C MET A 502 -10.03 -26.72 14.50
N ASP A 503 -9.32 -27.84 14.72
CA ASP A 503 -9.24 -28.53 16.01
C ASP A 503 -8.75 -27.60 17.12
N GLN A 504 -7.70 -26.80 16.88
CA GLN A 504 -7.18 -25.84 17.86
C GLN A 504 -8.18 -24.71 18.14
N TYR A 505 -8.77 -24.11 17.12
CA TYR A 505 -9.75 -23.03 17.28
C TYR A 505 -10.95 -23.48 18.12
N PHE A 506 -11.56 -24.62 17.78
CA PHE A 506 -12.73 -25.11 18.52
C PHE A 506 -12.41 -25.63 19.93
N THR A 507 -11.17 -26.08 20.19
CA THR A 507 -10.72 -26.56 21.51
C THR A 507 -10.29 -25.43 22.44
N ILE A 508 -9.62 -24.39 21.91
CA ILE A 508 -8.97 -23.35 22.71
C ILE A 508 -9.84 -22.10 22.86
N ILE A 509 -10.49 -21.63 21.78
CA ILE A 509 -11.34 -20.44 21.85
C ILE A 509 -12.65 -20.82 22.55
N PRO A 510 -13.02 -20.20 23.70
CA PRO A 510 -14.26 -20.52 24.41
C PRO A 510 -15.48 -20.28 23.52
N LYS A 511 -16.53 -21.10 23.68
CA LYS A 511 -17.66 -21.12 22.72
C LYS A 511 -18.36 -19.77 22.53
N ALA A 512 -18.41 -18.94 23.56
CA ALA A 512 -18.97 -17.58 23.50
C ALA A 512 -18.05 -16.53 22.84
N GLN A 513 -16.83 -16.90 22.44
CA GLN A 513 -15.85 -16.07 21.72
C GLN A 513 -15.63 -16.54 20.28
N GLN A 514 -16.25 -17.65 19.84
CA GLN A 514 -16.03 -18.22 18.51
C GLN A 514 -16.86 -17.50 17.44
N TYR A 515 -16.38 -16.36 16.90
CA TYR A 515 -17.11 -15.64 15.84
C TYR A 515 -17.17 -16.45 14.54
N GLY A 516 -16.04 -16.96 14.06
CA GLY A 516 -16.01 -17.60 12.75
C GLY A 516 -14.63 -17.91 12.20
N ILE A 517 -14.63 -18.67 11.10
CA ILE A 517 -13.45 -18.94 10.27
C ILE A 517 -13.83 -18.63 8.82
N THR A 518 -13.11 -17.70 8.19
CA THR A 518 -13.22 -17.40 6.76
C THR A 518 -12.09 -18.11 6.01
N ILE A 519 -12.43 -18.80 4.91
CA ILE A 519 -11.47 -19.37 3.95
C ILE A 519 -11.21 -18.33 2.87
N TRP A 520 -10.01 -17.76 2.80
CA TRP A 520 -9.74 -16.57 1.96
C TRP A 520 -9.76 -16.84 0.47
N SER A 521 -9.18 -17.97 0.07
CA SER A 521 -9.22 -18.45 -1.31
C SER A 521 -9.88 -19.83 -1.33
N PRO A 522 -11.22 -19.91 -1.54
CA PRO A 522 -11.90 -21.21 -1.60
C PRO A 522 -11.30 -22.14 -2.66
N LYS A 523 -10.95 -21.61 -3.84
CA LYS A 523 -10.19 -22.34 -4.86
C LYS A 523 -8.69 -22.07 -4.74
N ASP A 524 -7.89 -22.97 -5.31
CA ASP A 524 -6.48 -22.73 -5.62
C ASP A 524 -6.27 -21.42 -6.40
N SER A 525 -5.15 -20.74 -6.12
CA SER A 525 -4.86 -19.41 -6.66
C SER A 525 -4.34 -19.51 -8.10
N PRO A 526 -4.96 -18.82 -9.07
CA PRO A 526 -4.52 -18.87 -10.46
C PRO A 526 -3.14 -18.22 -10.63
N ALA A 527 -2.41 -18.63 -11.67
CA ALA A 527 -1.09 -18.09 -12.01
C ALA A 527 -1.08 -16.56 -12.31
N SER A 528 -2.26 -15.95 -12.51
CA SER A 528 -2.45 -14.51 -12.72
C SER A 528 -2.93 -13.75 -11.48
N SER A 529 -3.01 -14.38 -10.31
CA SER A 529 -3.42 -13.72 -9.07
C SER A 529 -2.35 -12.74 -8.59
N SER A 530 -2.75 -11.65 -7.93
CA SER A 530 -1.84 -10.81 -7.13
C SER A 530 -1.49 -11.46 -5.79
N TRP A 531 -2.35 -12.37 -5.29
CA TRP A 531 -2.16 -13.09 -4.03
C TRP A 531 -1.76 -14.55 -4.30
N ARG A 532 -0.59 -14.96 -3.77
CA ARG A 532 -0.08 -16.36 -3.81
C ARG A 532 -0.16 -17.02 -5.20
N ALA A 533 0.25 -16.29 -6.24
CA ALA A 533 0.03 -16.65 -7.64
C ALA A 533 0.44 -18.08 -7.99
N GLY A 534 -0.51 -18.90 -8.47
CA GLY A 534 -0.26 -20.27 -8.89
C GLY A 534 0.01 -21.27 -7.76
N GLU A 535 -0.32 -20.95 -6.50
CA GLU A 535 -0.21 -21.88 -5.36
C GLU A 535 -1.53 -22.58 -5.06
N PRO A 536 -1.50 -23.87 -4.68
CA PRO A 536 -2.72 -24.63 -4.49
C PRO A 536 -3.25 -24.47 -3.06
N ILE A 537 -3.66 -23.25 -2.71
CA ILE A 537 -3.98 -22.83 -1.33
C ILE A 537 -5.41 -23.17 -0.84
N GLY A 538 -6.31 -23.56 -1.74
CA GLY A 538 -7.75 -23.65 -1.46
C GLY A 538 -8.25 -25.05 -1.08
N LEU A 539 -9.56 -25.16 -0.86
CA LEU A 539 -10.27 -26.42 -0.60
C LEU A 539 -10.74 -27.09 -1.91
N TRP A 540 -10.82 -26.33 -3.00
CA TRP A 540 -11.09 -26.82 -4.35
C TRP A 540 -9.93 -26.47 -5.30
N THR A 541 -9.75 -27.25 -6.36
CA THR A 541 -8.84 -26.91 -7.45
C THR A 541 -9.33 -25.69 -8.23
N GLU A 542 -8.47 -25.12 -9.08
CA GLU A 542 -8.89 -24.05 -10.00
C GLU A 542 -10.15 -24.42 -10.81
N GLY A 543 -10.29 -25.71 -11.16
CA GLY A 543 -11.39 -26.31 -11.91
C GLY A 543 -12.54 -26.87 -11.07
N PHE A 544 -12.74 -26.39 -9.83
CA PHE A 544 -13.89 -26.72 -8.97
C PHE A 544 -13.98 -28.17 -8.46
N SER A 545 -12.92 -28.99 -8.57
CA SER A 545 -12.85 -30.30 -7.89
C SER A 545 -12.48 -30.12 -6.42
N ARG A 546 -13.19 -30.77 -5.48
CA ARG A 546 -12.79 -30.79 -4.06
C ARG A 546 -11.42 -31.47 -3.89
N LYS A 547 -10.57 -30.91 -3.04
CA LYS A 547 -9.24 -31.42 -2.66
C LYS A 547 -9.28 -32.15 -1.31
N PRO A 548 -8.24 -32.91 -0.92
CA PRO A 548 -8.13 -33.50 0.42
C PRO A 548 -8.31 -32.47 1.56
N ALA A 549 -7.82 -31.24 1.37
CA ALA A 549 -8.08 -30.09 2.25
C ALA A 549 -9.56 -29.89 2.64
N TYR A 550 -10.51 -30.19 1.73
CA TYR A 550 -11.95 -30.13 2.02
C TYR A 550 -12.36 -31.11 3.13
N ARG A 551 -11.83 -32.34 3.11
CA ARG A 551 -12.07 -33.34 4.17
C ARG A 551 -11.51 -32.88 5.51
N GLY A 552 -10.32 -32.29 5.53
CA GLY A 552 -9.70 -31.72 6.74
C GLY A 552 -10.55 -30.62 7.39
N VAL A 553 -11.20 -29.76 6.60
CA VAL A 553 -12.18 -28.78 7.09
C VAL A 553 -13.45 -29.46 7.60
N VAL A 554 -14.01 -30.44 6.88
CA VAL A 554 -15.21 -31.18 7.32
C VAL A 554 -14.96 -31.91 8.65
N GLU A 555 -13.85 -32.63 8.78
CA GLU A 555 -13.50 -33.33 10.03
C GLU A 555 -13.20 -32.35 11.18
N GLY A 556 -12.58 -31.21 10.88
CA GLY A 556 -12.35 -30.13 11.84
C GLY A 556 -13.64 -29.45 12.33
N LEU A 557 -14.70 -29.45 11.51
CA LEU A 557 -16.07 -29.07 11.89
C LEU A 557 -16.82 -30.19 12.62
N GLY A 558 -16.21 -31.38 12.82
CA GLY A 558 -16.82 -32.55 13.45
C GLY A 558 -17.69 -33.40 12.53
N GLY A 559 -17.60 -33.20 11.21
CA GLY A 559 -18.30 -33.97 10.19
C GLY A 559 -17.64 -35.31 9.83
N THR A 560 -18.37 -36.15 9.09
CA THR A 560 -17.90 -37.43 8.54
C THR A 560 -18.43 -37.63 7.11
N SER A 561 -17.97 -38.68 6.41
CA SER A 561 -18.58 -39.10 5.14
C SER A 561 -20.04 -39.51 5.32
N VAL A 562 -20.82 -39.41 4.24
CA VAL A 562 -22.23 -39.84 4.17
C VAL A 562 -22.36 -41.34 3.78
N ASN A 563 -21.25 -41.98 3.42
CA ASN A 563 -21.11 -43.42 3.14
C ASN A 563 -20.33 -44.13 4.25
#